data_AF-A0A2R6Q1F8-F1
#
_entry.id   AF-A0A2R6Q1F8-F1
#
_cell.length_a   1.000
_cell.length_b   1.000
_cell.length_c   1.000
_cell.angle_alpha   90.00
_cell.angle_beta   90.00
_cell.angle_gamma   90.00
#
_symmetry.space_group_name_H-M   'P 1'
#
loop_
_entity.id
_entity.type
_entity.pdbx_description
1 polymer ?
#
loop_
_entity_poly.entity_id
_entity_poly.type
_entity_poly.pdbx_seq_one_letter_code
_entity_poly.pdbx_strand_id
1 'polypeptide(L)'
;MKSYSFESGSPKSFHAYQRSDFDLESGTTKKARKPRNSPLHAIKMLKSLGNRIKYYYKLHPILVFLISLSFGITVLVILSLYESQFRMMSYYRKIDRVSETYPFAKLRNLVMVAGHSIYTSNSCEKVDEENSWFLESYQKHPGQAATFVTHIEEGVEIASKDNEALLLFSGGETRKDAGPRSEAQSYWTVAESKGWFGKEVNVRWRSLTEEHARDSFENLLFSVCRFRELTGTYPLNITVVSYDFKEERFAHLHRSAIRFPESRFFYSGTPASPTSKEAAMKGEALVRVQFQDDPYGCLGLLHRKKLGRDPFHRSIPYPNGCPEIEGLFRYCGASPYPGSLPWS
;
A
#
# COMPACT_ATOMS: atom_id res chain seq x y z
N MET A 1 39.01 -94.70 25.30
CA MET A 1 39.20 -95.63 24.17
C MET A 1 37.89 -96.39 23.96
N LYS A 2 37.47 -96.52 22.69
CA LYS A 2 36.23 -97.13 22.17
C LYS A 2 35.03 -96.19 22.00
N SER A 3 35.06 -95.55 20.83
CA SER A 3 33.97 -95.19 19.93
C SER A 3 32.90 -96.28 19.78
N TYR A 4 31.65 -95.89 19.53
CA TYR A 4 30.88 -96.35 18.35
C TYR A 4 29.78 -95.33 18.01
N SER A 5 29.56 -95.22 16.71
CA SER A 5 28.80 -94.26 15.91
C SER A 5 27.28 -94.35 16.07
N PHE A 6 26.60 -93.19 16.13
CA PHE A 6 25.16 -93.06 15.92
C PHE A 6 24.89 -92.36 14.59
N GLU A 7 24.32 -93.10 13.64
CA GLU A 7 23.73 -92.57 12.41
C GLU A 7 22.43 -91.82 12.74
N SER A 8 22.27 -90.64 12.13
CA SER A 8 21.08 -89.79 12.22
C SER A 8 19.97 -90.31 11.28
N GLY A 9 19.12 -91.19 11.80
CA GLY A 9 17.85 -91.58 11.18
C GLY A 9 16.72 -90.60 11.53
N SER A 10 16.17 -89.92 10.51
CA SER A 10 15.00 -89.05 10.58
C SER A 10 13.73 -89.76 11.10
N PRO A 11 13.02 -89.22 12.11
CA PRO A 11 11.65 -89.63 12.39
C PRO A 11 10.67 -88.76 11.57
N LYS A 12 9.96 -89.42 10.66
CA LYS A 12 8.83 -88.86 9.90
C LYS A 12 7.80 -88.27 10.87
N SER A 13 7.51 -86.97 10.74
CA SER A 13 6.46 -86.29 11.49
C SER A 13 5.09 -86.82 11.08
N PHE A 14 4.35 -87.36 12.05
CA PHE A 14 2.94 -87.71 11.94
C PHE A 14 2.12 -86.46 11.55
N HIS A 15 1.39 -86.53 10.45
CA HIS A 15 0.42 -85.50 10.05
C HIS A 15 -0.85 -85.63 10.92
N ALA A 16 -0.96 -84.78 11.95
CA ALA A 16 -2.21 -84.57 12.64
C ALA A 16 -3.20 -83.80 11.75
N TYR A 17 -4.41 -84.33 11.67
CA TYR A 17 -5.61 -83.88 10.94
C TYR A 17 -5.71 -82.39 10.58
N GLN A 18 -6.03 -82.13 9.30
CA GLN A 18 -6.55 -80.84 8.83
C GLN A 18 -7.96 -80.62 9.42
N ARG A 19 -8.14 -79.56 10.19
CA ARG A 19 -9.46 -79.12 10.69
C ARG A 19 -10.22 -78.50 9.52
N SER A 20 -11.05 -79.30 8.85
CA SER A 20 -12.04 -78.82 7.88
C SER A 20 -13.43 -78.91 8.52
N ASP A 21 -14.11 -77.78 8.65
CA ASP A 21 -15.51 -77.75 9.09
C ASP A 21 -16.37 -78.46 8.05
N PHE A 22 -16.91 -79.62 8.46
CA PHE A 22 -17.76 -80.48 7.64
C PHE A 22 -19.22 -80.17 7.98
N ASP A 23 -19.95 -79.64 7.02
CA ASP A 23 -21.35 -79.21 7.15
C ASP A 23 -22.26 -80.42 6.84
N LEU A 24 -22.90 -81.00 7.86
CA LEU A 24 -23.52 -82.33 7.79
C LEU A 24 -24.79 -82.38 6.91
N GLU A 25 -25.34 -81.24 6.49
CA GLU A 25 -26.58 -81.17 5.70
C GLU A 25 -26.39 -81.03 4.18
N SER A 26 -25.18 -80.75 3.67
CA SER A 26 -24.97 -80.42 2.24
C SER A 26 -23.83 -81.16 1.52
N GLY A 27 -23.14 -82.09 2.19
CA GLY A 27 -22.24 -83.06 1.55
C GLY A 27 -21.08 -82.50 0.72
N THR A 28 -20.67 -81.24 0.89
CA THR A 28 -19.58 -80.62 0.11
C THR A 28 -18.59 -79.81 0.95
N THR A 29 -17.29 -79.96 0.67
CA THR A 29 -16.20 -79.27 1.38
C THR A 29 -16.02 -77.82 0.89
N LYS A 30 -16.22 -76.82 1.76
CA LYS A 30 -15.98 -75.40 1.46
C LYS A 30 -14.47 -75.09 1.48
N LYS A 31 -13.90 -74.74 0.31
CA LYS A 31 -12.53 -74.19 0.23
C LYS A 31 -12.48 -72.75 0.78
N ALA A 32 -11.61 -72.51 1.77
CA ALA A 32 -11.32 -71.16 2.27
C ALA A 32 -10.76 -70.26 1.14
N ARG A 33 -11.43 -69.14 0.88
CA ARG A 33 -10.99 -68.09 -0.05
C ARG A 33 -9.83 -67.32 0.59
N LYS A 34 -8.61 -67.44 0.04
CA LYS A 34 -7.50 -66.51 0.36
C LYS A 34 -7.83 -65.10 -0.15
N PRO A 35 -7.60 -64.03 0.62
CA PRO A 35 -7.73 -62.67 0.10
C PRO A 35 -6.59 -62.41 -0.88
N ARG A 36 -6.94 -62.13 -2.14
CA ARG A 36 -5.99 -61.90 -3.23
C ARG A 36 -5.79 -60.40 -3.41
N ASN A 37 -5.03 -59.75 -2.51
CA ASN A 37 -4.55 -58.39 -2.75
C ASN A 37 -3.36 -58.46 -3.72
N SER A 38 -3.64 -58.47 -5.02
CA SER A 38 -2.61 -58.33 -6.06
C SER A 38 -2.53 -56.86 -6.51
N PRO A 39 -1.32 -56.30 -6.70
CA PRO A 39 -1.13 -54.95 -7.25
C PRO A 39 -1.71 -54.78 -8.67
N LEU A 40 -2.06 -55.91 -9.30
CA LEU A 40 -2.73 -55.99 -10.60
C LEU A 40 -4.17 -55.43 -10.58
N HIS A 41 -4.87 -55.39 -9.43
CA HIS A 41 -6.24 -54.87 -9.39
C HIS A 41 -6.29 -53.34 -9.51
N ALA A 42 -5.37 -52.64 -8.85
CA ALA A 42 -5.22 -51.18 -8.97
C ALA A 42 -4.84 -50.79 -10.41
N ILE A 43 -3.91 -51.54 -11.03
CA ILE A 43 -3.49 -51.34 -12.42
C ILE A 43 -4.64 -51.61 -13.41
N LYS A 44 -5.50 -52.61 -13.14
CA LYS A 44 -6.70 -52.87 -13.95
C LYS A 44 -7.73 -51.75 -13.83
N MET A 45 -7.93 -51.20 -12.63
CA MET A 45 -8.82 -50.06 -12.41
C MET A 45 -8.30 -48.79 -13.12
N LEU A 46 -7.00 -48.52 -13.08
CA LEU A 46 -6.37 -47.42 -13.83
C LEU A 46 -6.56 -47.56 -15.35
N LYS A 47 -6.41 -48.77 -15.91
CA LYS A 47 -6.67 -49.03 -17.33
C LYS A 47 -8.15 -48.87 -17.70
N SER A 48 -9.07 -49.30 -16.83
CA SER A 48 -10.52 -49.13 -17.01
C SER A 48 -10.95 -47.66 -16.97
N LEU A 49 -10.37 -46.88 -16.06
CA LEU A 49 -10.62 -45.44 -15.95
C LEU A 49 -10.07 -44.69 -17.17
N GLY A 50 -8.85 -45.03 -17.62
CA GLY A 50 -8.25 -44.44 -18.82
C GLY A 50 -9.06 -44.68 -20.10
N ASN A 51 -9.66 -45.86 -20.25
CA ASN A 51 -10.54 -46.16 -21.39
C ASN A 51 -11.86 -45.38 -21.33
N ARG A 52 -12.44 -45.16 -20.14
CA ARG A 52 -13.64 -44.33 -19.95
C ARG A 52 -13.36 -42.85 -20.23
N ILE A 53 -12.19 -42.36 -19.82
CA ILE A 53 -11.74 -40.99 -20.12
C ILE A 53 -11.56 -40.81 -21.64
N LYS A 54 -10.89 -41.75 -22.33
CA LYS A 54 -10.75 -41.71 -23.80
C LYS A 54 -12.09 -41.71 -24.53
N TYR A 55 -13.07 -42.45 -24.03
CA TYR A 55 -14.43 -42.46 -24.58
C TYR A 55 -15.13 -41.10 -24.40
N TYR A 56 -15.02 -40.50 -23.22
CA TYR A 56 -15.58 -39.18 -22.92
C TYR A 56 -14.96 -38.04 -23.75
N TYR A 57 -13.63 -38.06 -23.92
CA TYR A 57 -12.92 -37.13 -24.80
C TYR A 57 -13.38 -37.22 -26.27
N LYS A 58 -13.79 -38.40 -26.72
CA LYS A 58 -14.27 -38.62 -28.10
C LYS A 58 -15.72 -38.16 -28.32
N LEU A 59 -16.56 -38.22 -27.28
CA LEU A 59 -17.97 -37.82 -27.32
C LEU A 59 -18.19 -36.32 -27.09
N HIS A 60 -17.38 -35.70 -26.22
CA HIS A 60 -17.57 -34.30 -25.81
C HIS A 60 -16.25 -33.51 -25.82
N PRO A 61 -15.59 -33.36 -26.99
CA PRO A 61 -14.28 -32.70 -27.08
C PRO A 61 -14.31 -31.24 -26.58
N ILE A 62 -15.40 -30.52 -26.82
CA ILE A 62 -15.59 -29.13 -26.40
C ILE A 62 -15.73 -29.02 -24.87
N LEU A 63 -16.54 -29.87 -24.24
CA LEU A 63 -16.75 -29.84 -22.79
C LEU A 63 -15.45 -30.12 -22.03
N VAL A 64 -14.68 -31.08 -22.51
CA VAL A 64 -13.40 -31.44 -21.89
C VAL A 64 -12.37 -30.32 -22.06
N PHE A 65 -12.35 -29.65 -23.22
CA PHE A 65 -11.52 -28.47 -23.45
C PHE A 65 -11.89 -27.32 -22.50
N LEU A 66 -13.19 -27.06 -22.29
CA LEU A 66 -13.66 -26.02 -21.36
C LEU A 66 -13.27 -26.32 -19.91
N ILE A 67 -13.38 -27.58 -19.48
CA ILE A 67 -12.95 -28.01 -18.14
C ILE A 67 -11.43 -27.84 -17.98
N SER A 68 -10.63 -28.25 -18.97
CA SER A 68 -9.18 -28.07 -18.91
C SER A 68 -8.76 -26.60 -18.92
N LEU A 69 -9.48 -25.76 -19.66
CA LEU A 69 -9.25 -24.32 -19.71
C LEU A 69 -9.58 -23.66 -18.36
N SER A 70 -10.74 -24.01 -17.78
CA SER A 70 -11.14 -23.52 -16.45
C SER A 70 -10.14 -23.92 -15.36
N PHE A 71 -9.67 -25.17 -15.39
CA PHE A 71 -8.63 -25.65 -14.48
C PHE A 71 -7.30 -24.88 -14.68
N GLY A 72 -6.88 -24.69 -15.93
CA GLY A 72 -5.67 -23.92 -16.27
C GLY A 72 -5.73 -22.48 -15.77
N ILE A 73 -6.87 -21.79 -15.97
CA ILE A 73 -7.08 -20.42 -15.47
C ILE A 73 -7.04 -20.39 -13.94
N THR A 74 -7.67 -21.36 -13.28
CA THR A 74 -7.68 -21.43 -11.81
C THR A 74 -6.27 -21.60 -11.24
N VAL A 75 -5.47 -22.47 -11.85
CA VAL A 75 -4.06 -22.68 -11.46
C VAL A 75 -3.25 -21.40 -11.69
N LEU A 76 -3.44 -20.69 -12.81
CA LEU A 76 -2.76 -19.42 -13.07
C LEU A 76 -3.13 -18.33 -12.06
N VAL A 77 -4.40 -18.24 -11.67
CA VAL A 77 -4.86 -17.32 -10.62
C VAL A 77 -4.22 -17.66 -9.28
N ILE A 78 -4.21 -18.93 -8.88
CA ILE A 78 -3.58 -19.37 -7.62
C ILE A 78 -2.07 -19.08 -7.63
N LEU A 79 -1.38 -19.35 -8.74
CA LEU A 79 0.05 -19.05 -8.87
C LEU A 79 0.34 -17.55 -8.82
N SER A 80 -0.50 -16.73 -9.45
CA SER A 80 -0.39 -15.26 -9.38
C SER A 80 -0.61 -14.72 -7.96
N LEU A 81 -1.63 -15.23 -7.26
CA LEU A 81 -1.88 -14.89 -5.86
C LEU A 81 -0.72 -15.34 -4.96
N TYR A 82 -0.17 -16.53 -5.20
CA TYR A 82 0.97 -17.04 -4.44
C TYR A 82 2.26 -16.25 -4.74
N GLU A 83 2.53 -15.87 -5.98
CA GLU A 83 3.68 -15.03 -6.33
C GLU A 83 3.57 -13.64 -5.68
N SER A 84 2.37 -13.04 -5.69
CA SER A 84 2.14 -11.75 -5.03
C SER A 84 2.35 -11.84 -3.52
N GLN A 85 1.84 -12.89 -2.86
CA GLN A 85 2.07 -13.13 -1.43
C GLN A 85 3.54 -13.42 -1.12
N PHE A 86 4.23 -14.20 -1.94
CA PHE A 86 5.64 -14.55 -1.72
C PHE A 86 6.57 -13.37 -1.94
N ARG A 87 6.31 -12.52 -2.96
CA ARG A 87 7.02 -11.24 -3.15
C ARG A 87 6.81 -10.33 -1.95
N MET A 88 5.58 -10.23 -1.46
CA MET A 88 5.25 -9.44 -0.28
C MET A 88 5.98 -9.96 0.97
N MET A 89 6.01 -11.28 1.18
CA MET A 89 6.66 -11.92 2.32
C MET A 89 8.21 -11.83 2.27
N SER A 90 8.80 -11.95 1.08
CA SER A 90 10.23 -11.70 0.83
C SER A 90 10.60 -10.23 1.06
N TYR A 91 9.71 -9.32 0.67
CA TYR A 91 9.85 -7.89 0.91
C TYR A 91 9.74 -7.54 2.40
N TYR A 92 8.78 -8.11 3.14
CA TYR A 92 8.69 -7.98 4.60
C TYR A 92 9.97 -8.48 5.29
N ARG A 93 10.53 -9.61 4.85
CA ARG A 93 11.80 -10.15 5.38
C ARG A 93 13.01 -9.26 5.06
N LYS A 94 12.94 -8.45 3.99
CA LYS A 94 13.93 -7.41 3.68
C LYS A 94 13.72 -6.16 4.54
N ILE A 95 12.49 -5.75 4.81
CA ILE A 95 12.15 -4.65 5.74
C ILE A 95 12.62 -4.95 7.16
N ASP A 96 12.39 -6.17 7.67
CA ASP A 96 12.78 -6.56 9.03
C ASP A 96 14.28 -6.42 9.29
N ARG A 97 15.12 -6.60 8.27
CA ARG A 97 16.57 -6.35 8.38
C ARG A 97 16.97 -4.88 8.32
N VAL A 98 16.08 -4.00 7.84
CA VAL A 98 16.27 -2.53 7.75
C VAL A 98 15.59 -1.81 8.93
N SER A 99 14.89 -2.54 9.81
CA SER A 99 14.16 -1.95 10.94
C SER A 99 15.07 -1.28 11.99
N GLU A 100 16.39 -1.55 12.01
CA GLU A 100 17.36 -0.78 12.81
C GLU A 100 17.94 0.45 12.07
N THR A 101 17.47 0.75 10.84
CA THR A 101 18.17 1.65 9.89
C THR A 101 17.37 2.90 9.46
N TYR A 102 16.12 3.07 9.90
CA TYR A 102 15.30 4.24 9.55
C TYR A 102 15.40 5.36 10.60
N PRO A 103 15.62 6.63 10.21
CA PRO A 103 15.89 7.72 11.15
C PRO A 103 14.73 8.03 12.10
N PHE A 104 13.49 7.73 11.71
CA PHE A 104 12.28 8.03 12.48
C PHE A 104 11.38 6.80 12.69
N ALA A 105 11.96 5.62 12.83
CA ALA A 105 11.23 4.33 12.90
C ALA A 105 10.12 4.23 13.96
N LYS A 106 10.16 5.06 15.00
CA LYS A 106 9.18 5.08 16.09
C LYS A 106 7.95 5.94 15.80
N LEU A 107 8.01 6.83 14.81
CA LEU A 107 6.89 7.70 14.47
C LEU A 107 5.88 6.93 13.62
N ARG A 108 4.60 7.15 13.92
CA ARG A 108 3.47 6.38 13.36
C ARG A 108 2.44 7.25 12.68
N ASN A 109 2.33 8.52 13.04
CA ASN A 109 1.28 9.41 12.55
C ASN A 109 1.89 10.49 11.66
N LEU A 110 1.24 10.84 10.56
CA LEU A 110 1.65 11.92 9.67
C LEU A 110 0.81 13.16 9.94
N VAL A 111 1.45 14.27 10.28
CA VAL A 111 0.85 15.62 10.21
C VAL A 111 1.41 16.29 8.96
N MET A 112 0.56 16.54 7.98
CA MET A 112 0.95 17.10 6.69
C MET A 112 0.37 18.51 6.55
N VAL A 113 1.24 19.51 6.39
CA VAL A 113 0.85 20.91 6.18
C VAL A 113 1.06 21.25 4.71
N ALA A 114 -0.03 21.62 4.03
CA ALA A 114 0.02 21.96 2.61
C ALA A 114 0.57 23.37 2.37
N GLY A 115 1.62 23.48 1.58
CA GLY A 115 2.18 24.73 1.10
C GLY A 115 1.22 25.45 0.16
N HIS A 116 1.20 26.79 0.26
CA HIS A 116 0.33 27.65 -0.55
C HIS A 116 1.04 28.86 -1.19
N SER A 117 2.28 29.15 -0.76
CA SER A 117 3.11 30.26 -1.23
C SER A 117 4.56 30.07 -0.75
N ILE A 118 5.47 30.87 -1.30
CA ILE A 118 6.91 30.81 -1.05
C ILE A 118 7.33 32.04 -0.24
N TYR A 119 8.00 31.84 0.88
CA TYR A 119 8.56 32.91 1.70
C TYR A 119 9.83 33.42 1.00
N THR A 120 9.90 34.71 0.72
CA THR A 120 10.97 35.30 -0.09
C THR A 120 11.84 36.31 0.63
N SER A 121 11.42 36.80 1.81
CA SER A 121 12.19 37.77 2.57
C SER A 121 13.50 37.17 3.11
N ASN A 122 14.53 38.01 3.15
CA ASN A 122 15.87 37.64 3.63
C ASN A 122 16.07 37.96 5.12
N SER A 123 15.22 38.81 5.72
CA SER A 123 15.41 39.26 7.11
C SER A 123 14.76 38.34 8.13
N CYS A 124 13.95 37.35 7.72
CA CYS A 124 13.12 36.51 8.62
C CYS A 124 12.15 37.30 9.53
N GLU A 125 12.11 38.62 9.39
CA GLU A 125 11.19 39.54 10.04
C GLU A 125 9.87 39.61 9.25
N LYS A 126 8.78 40.02 9.92
CA LYS A 126 7.49 40.36 9.26
C LYS A 126 6.92 39.24 8.38
N VAL A 127 7.03 37.99 8.84
CA VAL A 127 6.51 36.81 8.12
C VAL A 127 5.00 36.84 7.89
N ASP A 128 4.27 37.73 8.56
CA ASP A 128 2.85 37.98 8.43
C ASP A 128 2.51 39.10 7.42
N GLU A 129 3.51 39.74 6.82
CA GLU A 129 3.33 40.76 5.78
C GLU A 129 3.39 40.16 4.36
N GLU A 130 2.52 40.63 3.46
CA GLU A 130 2.41 40.15 2.09
C GLU A 130 3.69 40.35 1.25
N ASN A 131 4.47 41.39 1.56
CA ASN A 131 5.73 41.71 0.87
C ASN A 131 6.83 40.65 1.11
N SER A 132 6.68 39.82 2.14
CA SER A 132 7.64 38.79 2.52
C SER A 132 7.38 37.45 1.84
N TRP A 133 6.31 37.37 1.03
CA TRP A 133 5.89 36.18 0.32
C TRP A 133 5.77 36.44 -1.18
N PHE A 134 6.05 35.41 -1.97
CA PHE A 134 5.72 35.40 -3.38
C PHE A 134 4.24 35.05 -3.57
N LEU A 135 3.43 36.08 -3.82
CA LEU A 135 1.98 35.96 -3.97
C LEU A 135 1.56 36.04 -5.43
N GLU A 136 0.71 35.10 -5.85
CA GLU A 136 -0.04 35.23 -7.11
C GLU A 136 -1.03 36.40 -7.06
N SER A 137 -1.47 36.87 -8.23
CA SER A 137 -2.39 38.00 -8.32
C SER A 137 -3.65 37.85 -7.46
N TYR A 138 -4.24 36.65 -7.41
CA TYR A 138 -5.42 36.37 -6.59
C TYR A 138 -5.13 36.23 -5.09
N GLN A 139 -3.86 36.08 -4.70
CA GLN A 139 -3.41 36.01 -3.30
C GLN A 139 -3.01 37.40 -2.76
N LYS A 140 -2.92 38.43 -3.60
CA LYS A 140 -2.53 39.79 -3.20
C LYS A 140 -3.69 40.54 -2.56
N HIS A 141 -4.04 40.16 -1.33
CA HIS A 141 -5.01 40.86 -0.51
C HIS A 141 -4.57 40.86 0.96
N PRO A 142 -5.05 41.82 1.78
CA PRO A 142 -4.63 41.92 3.18
C PRO A 142 -4.94 40.67 3.99
N GLY A 143 -4.00 40.27 4.85
CA GLY A 143 -4.10 39.13 5.76
C GLY A 143 -3.74 37.79 5.12
N GLN A 144 -3.37 37.74 3.84
CA GLN A 144 -3.03 36.49 3.16
C GLN A 144 -1.79 35.83 3.78
N ALA A 145 -0.73 36.62 4.00
CA ALA A 145 0.52 36.11 4.56
C ALA A 145 0.32 35.55 5.98
N ALA A 146 -0.45 36.26 6.82
CA ALA A 146 -0.84 35.78 8.14
C ALA A 146 -1.50 34.39 8.11
N THR A 147 -2.36 34.11 7.12
CA THR A 147 -2.98 32.77 7.01
C THR A 147 -1.97 31.65 6.78
N PHE A 148 -0.86 31.90 6.07
CA PHE A 148 0.20 30.91 5.91
C PHE A 148 0.91 30.63 7.22
N VAL A 149 1.17 31.66 8.02
CA VAL A 149 1.73 31.51 9.37
C VAL A 149 0.78 30.68 10.25
N THR A 150 -0.53 30.92 10.17
CA THR A 150 -1.54 30.13 10.88
C THR A 150 -1.53 28.65 10.47
N HIS A 151 -1.33 28.32 9.18
CA HIS A 151 -1.18 26.92 8.75
C HIS A 151 0.03 26.25 9.41
N ILE A 152 1.14 26.96 9.47
CA ILE A 152 2.39 26.46 10.05
C ILE A 152 2.21 26.23 11.56
N GLU A 153 1.67 27.22 12.26
CA GLU A 153 1.39 27.14 13.70
C GLU A 153 0.45 25.99 14.03
N GLU A 154 -0.66 25.83 13.30
CA GLU A 154 -1.62 24.74 13.51
C GLU A 154 -0.97 23.36 13.31
N GLY A 155 -0.14 23.20 12.29
CA GLY A 155 0.62 21.97 12.08
C GLY A 155 1.60 21.66 13.22
N VAL A 156 2.31 22.68 13.71
CA VAL A 156 3.22 22.56 14.85
C VAL A 156 2.45 22.21 16.13
N GLU A 157 1.31 22.85 16.38
CA GLU A 157 0.47 22.60 17.55
C GLU A 157 -0.11 21.18 17.56
N ILE A 158 -0.65 20.71 16.43
CA ILE A 158 -1.15 19.34 16.29
C ILE A 158 0.00 18.34 16.52
N ALA A 159 1.13 18.55 15.85
CA ALA A 159 2.28 17.67 16.02
C ALA A 159 2.70 17.64 17.49
N SER A 160 2.79 18.79 18.19
CA SER A 160 3.23 18.89 19.59
C SER A 160 2.40 18.07 20.58
N LYS A 161 1.12 17.80 20.25
CA LYS A 161 0.18 17.02 21.08
C LYS A 161 0.34 15.50 20.88
N ASP A 162 1.03 15.08 19.83
CA ASP A 162 1.27 13.68 19.49
C ASP A 162 2.77 13.41 19.34
N ASN A 163 3.35 12.73 20.33
CA ASN A 163 4.78 12.39 20.35
C ASN A 163 5.15 11.33 19.30
N GLU A 164 4.19 10.61 18.71
CA GLU A 164 4.41 9.66 17.62
C GLU A 164 4.16 10.30 16.23
N ALA A 165 3.84 11.59 16.15
CA ALA A 165 3.64 12.28 14.89
C ALA A 165 4.95 12.72 14.21
N LEU A 166 5.00 12.62 12.89
CA LEU A 166 5.98 13.28 12.03
C LEU A 166 5.29 14.46 11.34
N LEU A 167 5.85 15.66 11.49
CA LEU A 167 5.36 16.85 10.79
C LEU A 167 6.08 16.98 9.43
N LEU A 168 5.32 17.04 8.34
CA LEU A 168 5.82 17.33 7.01
C LEU A 168 5.19 18.60 6.46
N PHE A 169 6.00 19.61 6.19
CA PHE A 169 5.62 20.70 5.29
C PHE A 169 5.76 20.20 3.85
N SER A 170 4.71 20.29 3.04
CA SER A 170 4.69 19.74 1.68
C SER A 170 4.38 20.79 0.62
N GLY A 171 5.17 20.80 -0.45
CA GLY A 171 5.02 21.72 -1.58
C GLY A 171 6.35 22.06 -2.22
N GLY A 172 6.42 21.98 -3.55
CA GLY A 172 7.64 22.13 -4.30
C GLY A 172 7.97 23.53 -4.79
N GLU A 173 8.97 23.62 -5.67
CA GLU A 173 9.43 24.85 -6.32
C GLU A 173 8.49 25.26 -7.47
N THR A 174 7.27 25.71 -7.14
CA THR A 174 6.20 25.88 -8.14
C THR A 174 6.23 27.20 -8.91
N ARG A 175 7.12 28.15 -8.55
CA ARG A 175 7.14 29.52 -9.09
C ARG A 175 8.53 29.92 -9.58
N LYS A 176 8.65 30.18 -10.89
CA LYS A 176 9.92 30.60 -11.51
C LYS A 176 10.49 31.88 -10.88
N ASP A 177 9.63 32.88 -10.70
CA ASP A 177 10.04 34.22 -10.28
C ASP A 177 10.32 34.31 -8.77
N ALA A 178 9.99 33.28 -8.00
CA ALA A 178 10.36 33.17 -6.58
C ALA A 178 11.77 32.61 -6.36
N GLY A 179 12.44 32.16 -7.43
CA GLY A 179 13.71 31.44 -7.37
C GLY A 179 13.54 29.95 -7.00
N PRO A 180 14.65 29.21 -6.85
CA PRO A 180 14.64 27.77 -6.55
C PRO A 180 14.35 27.53 -5.07
N ARG A 181 13.17 27.98 -4.60
CA ARG A 181 12.69 27.88 -3.23
C ARG A 181 11.38 27.10 -3.24
N SER A 182 11.32 26.04 -2.43
CA SER A 182 10.10 25.25 -2.30
C SER A 182 9.13 25.89 -1.29
N GLU A 183 7.83 25.63 -1.47
CA GLU A 183 6.81 26.04 -0.49
C GLU A 183 7.07 25.35 0.87
N ALA A 184 7.52 24.08 0.86
CA ALA A 184 7.88 23.35 2.06
C ALA A 184 9.06 23.95 2.84
N GLN A 185 10.16 24.29 2.17
CA GLN A 185 11.29 24.98 2.81
C GLN A 185 10.91 26.35 3.35
N SER A 186 10.01 27.05 2.66
CA SER A 186 9.49 28.34 3.12
C SER A 186 8.78 28.19 4.47
N TYR A 187 7.92 27.17 4.58
CA TYR A 187 7.17 26.91 5.81
C TYR A 187 8.10 26.47 6.95
N TRP A 188 9.10 25.64 6.66
CA TRP A 188 10.18 25.32 7.61
C TRP A 188 10.88 26.57 8.14
N THR A 189 11.30 27.45 7.24
CA THR A 189 12.06 28.67 7.57
C THR A 189 11.24 29.59 8.48
N VAL A 190 9.95 29.73 8.20
CA VAL A 190 9.03 30.53 9.03
C VAL A 190 8.78 29.88 10.39
N ALA A 191 8.64 28.55 10.46
CA ALA A 191 8.54 27.85 11.74
C ALA A 191 9.79 28.07 12.60
N GLU A 192 10.98 27.99 11.99
CA GLU A 192 12.26 28.21 12.65
C GLU A 192 12.42 29.65 13.14
N SER A 193 12.08 30.65 12.31
CA SER A 193 12.15 32.07 12.72
C SER A 193 11.17 32.43 13.83
N LYS A 194 10.06 31.67 13.97
CA LYS A 194 9.09 31.80 15.06
C LYS A 194 9.42 30.95 16.28
N GLY A 195 10.60 30.32 16.35
CA GLY A 195 10.99 29.45 17.46
C GLY A 195 10.01 28.30 17.67
N TRP A 196 9.45 27.79 16.57
CA TRP A 196 8.44 26.72 16.55
C TRP A 196 7.24 27.03 17.47
N PHE A 197 6.87 28.31 17.60
CA PHE A 197 5.75 28.76 18.43
C PHE A 197 5.86 28.27 19.90
N GLY A 198 7.09 28.18 20.41
CA GLY A 198 7.38 27.69 21.76
C GLY A 198 7.36 26.17 21.92
N LYS A 199 7.29 25.41 20.82
CA LYS A 199 7.28 23.93 20.81
C LYS A 199 8.57 23.29 20.30
N GLU A 200 9.63 24.08 20.12
CA GLU A 200 10.87 23.68 19.46
C GLU A 200 11.44 22.36 19.99
N VAL A 201 11.60 22.24 21.32
CA VAL A 201 12.17 21.06 21.98
C VAL A 201 11.39 19.79 21.66
N ASN A 202 10.07 19.89 21.47
CA ASN A 202 9.20 18.74 21.23
C ASN A 202 9.08 18.40 19.74
N VAL A 203 8.94 19.40 18.87
CA VAL A 203 8.47 19.20 17.48
C VAL A 203 9.58 19.31 16.45
N ARG A 204 10.57 20.19 16.64
CA ARG A 204 11.56 20.53 15.61
C ARG A 204 12.31 19.30 15.08
N TRP A 205 12.74 18.40 15.97
CA TRP A 205 13.57 17.24 15.61
C TRP A 205 12.84 16.19 14.76
N ARG A 206 11.50 16.20 14.77
CA ARG A 206 10.60 15.28 14.05
C ARG A 206 9.71 16.01 13.05
N SER A 207 10.21 17.14 12.57
CA SER A 207 9.63 17.90 11.47
C SER A 207 10.58 17.80 10.28
N LEU A 208 10.05 17.66 9.06
CA LEU A 208 10.83 17.64 7.82
C LEU A 208 10.03 18.28 6.66
N THR A 209 10.62 18.30 5.46
CA THR A 209 10.02 18.82 4.24
C THR A 209 9.74 17.72 3.21
N GLU A 210 8.70 17.94 2.40
CA GLU A 210 8.41 17.26 1.14
C GLU A 210 8.38 18.34 0.04
N GLU A 211 9.37 18.35 -0.85
CA GLU A 211 9.67 19.52 -1.69
C GLU A 211 9.34 19.34 -3.17
N HIS A 212 8.51 18.37 -3.53
CA HIS A 212 8.27 18.01 -4.91
C HIS A 212 6.80 18.09 -5.31
N ALA A 213 5.86 18.20 -4.38
CA ALA A 213 4.45 18.29 -4.71
C ALA A 213 4.10 19.57 -5.48
N ARG A 214 3.39 19.43 -6.60
CA ARG A 214 2.96 20.54 -7.47
C ARG A 214 1.47 20.82 -7.37
N ASP A 215 0.70 19.95 -6.74
CA ASP A 215 -0.71 20.17 -6.44
C ASP A 215 -1.12 19.52 -5.12
N SER A 216 -2.40 19.68 -4.74
CA SER A 216 -2.96 19.14 -3.49
C SER A 216 -2.98 17.62 -3.42
N PHE A 217 -3.06 16.93 -4.56
CA PHE A 217 -3.07 15.46 -4.57
C PHE A 217 -1.65 14.94 -4.35
N GLU A 218 -0.68 15.50 -5.05
CA GLU A 218 0.74 15.22 -4.84
C GLU A 218 1.17 15.57 -3.42
N ASN A 219 0.68 16.68 -2.87
CA ASN A 219 0.91 17.07 -1.48
C ASN A 219 0.62 15.91 -0.51
N LEU A 220 -0.53 15.27 -0.66
CA LEU A 220 -0.91 14.12 0.15
C LEU A 220 -0.08 12.87 -0.20
N LEU A 221 -0.08 12.46 -1.46
CA LEU A 221 0.54 11.20 -1.89
C LEU A 221 2.05 11.18 -1.66
N PHE A 222 2.73 12.29 -1.94
CA PHE A 222 4.18 12.43 -1.78
C PHE A 222 4.53 12.47 -0.30
N SER A 223 3.74 13.14 0.55
CA SER A 223 3.95 13.12 2.01
C SER A 223 3.78 11.73 2.61
N VAL A 224 2.81 10.93 2.13
CA VAL A 224 2.65 9.53 2.54
C VAL A 224 3.88 8.70 2.16
N CYS A 225 4.42 8.92 0.97
CA CYS A 225 5.65 8.24 0.56
C CYS A 225 6.87 8.72 1.35
N ARG A 226 7.02 10.04 1.54
CA ARG A 226 8.10 10.64 2.33
C ARG A 226 8.11 10.12 3.77
N PHE A 227 6.93 9.97 4.37
CA PHE A 227 6.78 9.33 5.68
C PHE A 227 7.34 7.90 5.68
N ARG A 228 7.02 7.10 4.66
CA ARG A 228 7.51 5.72 4.50
C ARG A 228 9.03 5.63 4.32
N GLU A 229 9.63 6.59 3.62
CA GLU A 229 11.09 6.69 3.48
C GLU A 229 11.78 6.93 4.83
N LEU A 230 11.16 7.76 5.68
CA LEU A 230 11.74 8.22 6.94
C LEU A 230 11.52 7.24 8.10
N THR A 231 10.39 6.54 8.11
CA THR A 231 9.97 5.69 9.24
C THR A 231 10.06 4.20 8.95
N GLY A 232 10.18 3.79 7.68
CA GLY A 232 10.15 2.37 7.32
C GLY A 232 8.74 1.77 7.22
N THR A 233 7.69 2.52 7.61
CA THR A 233 6.28 2.07 7.55
C THR A 233 5.38 3.16 6.99
N TYR A 234 4.18 2.81 6.54
CA TYR A 234 3.18 3.81 6.13
C TYR A 234 2.46 4.37 7.36
N PRO A 235 1.97 5.63 7.29
CA PRO A 235 1.34 6.26 8.44
C PRO A 235 0.09 5.50 8.91
N LEU A 236 -0.01 5.32 10.23
CA LEU A 236 -1.21 4.81 10.88
C LEU A 236 -2.33 5.84 10.84
N ASN A 237 -2.04 7.11 11.10
CA ASN A 237 -3.01 8.20 10.96
C ASN A 237 -2.43 9.30 10.08
N ILE A 238 -3.29 9.99 9.33
CA ILE A 238 -2.94 11.17 8.58
C ILE A 238 -3.80 12.33 9.06
N THR A 239 -3.17 13.42 9.47
CA THR A 239 -3.83 14.70 9.73
C THR A 239 -3.33 15.71 8.71
N VAL A 240 -4.22 16.23 7.87
CA VAL A 240 -3.90 17.29 6.90
C VAL A 240 -4.25 18.65 7.47
N VAL A 241 -3.33 19.61 7.37
CA VAL A 241 -3.52 21.01 7.72
C VAL A 241 -3.47 21.84 6.44
N SER A 242 -4.55 22.56 6.18
CA SER A 242 -4.74 23.39 4.98
C SER A 242 -5.95 24.31 5.21
N TYR A 243 -6.33 25.11 4.22
CA TYR A 243 -7.53 25.95 4.30
C TYR A 243 -8.82 25.13 4.55
N ASP A 244 -9.71 25.67 5.40
CA ASP A 244 -11.03 25.11 5.71
C ASP A 244 -11.82 24.73 4.46
N PHE A 245 -11.88 25.62 3.47
CA PHE A 245 -12.65 25.38 2.25
C PHE A 245 -12.14 24.20 1.40
N LYS A 246 -10.91 23.70 1.62
CA LYS A 246 -10.33 22.55 0.89
C LYS A 246 -10.61 21.20 1.55
N GLU A 247 -11.25 21.17 2.72
CA GLU A 247 -11.50 19.95 3.49
C GLU A 247 -12.14 18.86 2.64
N GLU A 248 -13.24 19.16 1.96
CA GLU A 248 -13.95 18.16 1.14
C GLU A 248 -13.05 17.53 0.07
N ARG A 249 -12.19 18.34 -0.56
CA ARG A 249 -11.28 17.84 -1.60
C ARG A 249 -10.23 16.90 -1.01
N PHE A 250 -9.65 17.20 0.14
CA PHE A 250 -8.69 16.30 0.78
C PHE A 250 -9.38 15.06 1.37
N ALA A 251 -10.41 15.25 2.19
CA ALA A 251 -11.05 14.20 2.97
C ALA A 251 -11.92 13.26 2.14
N HIS A 252 -12.57 13.74 1.06
CA HIS A 252 -13.49 12.92 0.27
C HIS A 252 -12.99 12.57 -1.13
N LEU A 253 -12.11 13.38 -1.73
CA LEU A 253 -11.54 13.06 -3.04
C LEU A 253 -10.15 12.45 -2.93
N HIS A 254 -9.16 13.19 -2.44
CA HIS A 254 -7.76 12.73 -2.43
C HIS A 254 -7.57 11.49 -1.55
N ARG A 255 -8.12 11.50 -0.33
CA ARG A 255 -8.11 10.33 0.57
C ARG A 255 -8.75 9.11 -0.10
N SER A 256 -9.90 9.28 -0.75
CA SER A 256 -10.60 8.20 -1.45
C SER A 256 -9.81 7.67 -2.64
N ALA A 257 -9.16 8.55 -3.41
CA ALA A 257 -8.34 8.20 -4.56
C ALA A 257 -7.14 7.32 -4.18
N ILE A 258 -6.53 7.58 -3.01
CA ILE A 258 -5.49 6.71 -2.43
C ILE A 258 -6.05 5.61 -1.53
N ARG A 259 -7.39 5.46 -1.43
CA ARG A 259 -8.09 4.49 -0.58
C ARG A 259 -7.61 4.44 0.88
N PHE A 260 -7.22 5.59 1.44
CA PHE A 260 -6.81 5.66 2.84
C PHE A 260 -8.07 5.61 3.74
N PRO A 261 -8.08 4.85 4.85
CA PRO A 261 -9.29 4.68 5.66
C PRO A 261 -9.77 5.98 6.28
N GLU A 262 -11.08 6.22 6.19
CA GLU A 262 -11.73 7.43 6.72
C GLU A 262 -11.54 7.56 8.25
N SER A 263 -11.63 6.45 9.00
CA SER A 263 -11.45 6.44 10.45
C SER A 263 -10.04 6.82 10.93
N ARG A 264 -9.06 6.87 10.01
CA ARG A 264 -7.65 7.20 10.29
C ARG A 264 -7.19 8.48 9.59
N PHE A 265 -8.11 9.22 8.96
CA PHE A 265 -7.83 10.44 8.22
C PHE A 265 -8.54 11.62 8.87
N PHE A 266 -7.76 12.61 9.28
CA PHE A 266 -8.23 13.82 9.96
C PHE A 266 -7.86 15.05 9.14
N TYR A 267 -8.65 16.11 9.28
CA TYR A 267 -8.40 17.37 8.62
C TYR A 267 -8.49 18.51 9.65
N SER A 268 -7.49 19.38 9.67
CA SER A 268 -7.54 20.65 10.41
C SER A 268 -7.59 21.81 9.43
N GLY A 269 -8.77 22.42 9.35
CA GLY A 269 -9.07 23.56 8.50
C GLY A 269 -8.74 24.87 9.21
N THR A 270 -8.00 25.73 8.54
CA THR A 270 -7.70 27.09 9.00
C THR A 270 -8.37 28.10 8.06
N PRO A 271 -8.86 29.23 8.59
CA PRO A 271 -9.71 30.12 7.81
C PRO A 271 -8.93 30.86 6.72
N ALA A 272 -9.57 31.05 5.57
CA ALA A 272 -9.13 32.03 4.58
C ALA A 272 -9.22 33.46 5.14
N SER A 273 -8.52 34.41 4.50
CA SER A 273 -8.73 35.82 4.84
C SER A 273 -10.20 36.22 4.57
N PRO A 274 -10.81 37.09 5.40
CA PRO A 274 -12.20 37.50 5.21
C PRO A 274 -12.48 38.11 3.83
N THR A 275 -11.50 38.81 3.26
CA THR A 275 -11.63 39.53 1.98
C THR A 275 -11.60 38.59 0.77
N SER A 276 -10.99 37.41 0.89
CA SER A 276 -10.88 36.44 -0.20
C SER A 276 -11.74 35.19 -0.04
N LYS A 277 -12.36 34.99 1.11
CA LYS A 277 -13.13 33.77 1.45
C LYS A 277 -14.14 33.37 0.38
N GLU A 278 -14.98 34.30 -0.09
CA GLU A 278 -16.00 33.98 -1.09
C GLU A 278 -15.40 33.54 -2.43
N ALA A 279 -14.40 34.27 -2.93
CA ALA A 279 -13.71 33.94 -4.17
C ALA A 279 -12.95 32.61 -4.06
N ALA A 280 -12.32 32.35 -2.91
CA ALA A 280 -11.63 31.10 -2.61
C ALA A 280 -12.59 29.91 -2.63
N MET A 281 -13.77 30.01 -2.00
CA MET A 281 -14.79 28.96 -2.03
C MET A 281 -15.31 28.68 -3.45
N LYS A 282 -15.56 29.73 -4.25
CA LYS A 282 -15.97 29.58 -5.66
C LYS A 282 -14.88 28.88 -6.49
N GLY A 283 -13.63 29.33 -6.35
CA GLY A 283 -12.48 28.72 -7.04
C GLY A 283 -12.28 27.26 -6.64
N GLU A 284 -12.44 26.95 -5.35
CA GLU A 284 -12.34 25.59 -4.84
C GLU A 284 -13.44 24.67 -5.38
N ALA A 285 -14.69 25.14 -5.46
CA ALA A 285 -15.79 24.35 -6.02
C ALA A 285 -15.47 23.87 -7.45
N LEU A 286 -14.87 24.71 -8.28
CA LEU A 286 -14.44 24.35 -9.63
C LEU A 286 -13.32 23.30 -9.62
N VAL A 287 -12.34 23.45 -8.73
CA VAL A 287 -11.22 22.50 -8.62
C VAL A 287 -11.69 21.15 -8.09
N ARG A 288 -12.66 21.14 -7.17
CA ARG A 288 -13.27 19.92 -6.63
C ARG A 288 -13.97 19.11 -7.72
N VAL A 289 -14.73 19.76 -8.60
CA VAL A 289 -15.33 19.11 -9.78
C VAL A 289 -14.24 18.51 -10.68
N GLN A 290 -13.14 19.24 -10.93
CA GLN A 290 -12.04 18.71 -11.75
C GLN A 290 -11.42 17.44 -11.15
N PHE A 291 -11.24 17.37 -9.82
CA PHE A 291 -10.72 16.17 -9.15
C PHE A 291 -11.77 15.06 -8.97
N GLN A 292 -13.08 15.35 -9.10
CA GLN A 292 -14.09 14.28 -9.20
C GLN A 292 -13.95 13.54 -10.53
N ASP A 293 -13.72 14.27 -11.62
CA ASP A 293 -13.57 13.69 -12.96
C ASP A 293 -12.18 13.09 -13.20
N ASP A 294 -11.14 13.66 -12.57
CA ASP A 294 -9.74 13.23 -12.67
C ASP A 294 -9.11 13.10 -11.27
N PRO A 295 -9.39 11.99 -10.54
CA PRO A 295 -8.98 11.82 -9.15
C PRO A 295 -7.48 11.86 -8.89
N TYR A 296 -6.67 11.63 -9.93
CA TYR A 296 -5.20 11.56 -9.87
C TYR A 296 -4.53 12.79 -10.51
N GLY A 297 -5.31 13.73 -11.06
CA GLY A 297 -4.80 14.93 -11.72
C GLY A 297 -3.90 14.62 -12.92
N CYS A 298 -4.26 13.60 -13.70
CA CYS A 298 -3.49 13.11 -14.86
C CYS A 298 -3.93 13.70 -16.19
N LEU A 299 -5.11 14.33 -16.25
CA LEU A 299 -5.76 14.75 -17.48
C LEU A 299 -6.08 16.26 -17.48
N GLY A 300 -6.43 16.76 -18.67
CA GLY A 300 -7.08 18.06 -18.85
C GLY A 300 -6.34 19.25 -18.23
N LEU A 301 -7.07 20.06 -17.46
CA LEU A 301 -6.59 21.29 -16.85
C LEU A 301 -5.65 21.03 -15.66
N LEU A 302 -5.91 19.99 -14.87
CA LEU A 302 -5.10 19.63 -13.71
C LEU A 302 -3.68 19.24 -14.14
N HIS A 303 -3.57 18.38 -15.16
CA HIS A 303 -2.28 17.98 -15.70
C HIS A 303 -1.49 19.16 -16.28
N ARG A 304 -2.13 20.02 -17.08
CA ARG A 304 -1.48 21.22 -17.62
C ARG A 304 -0.99 22.16 -16.52
N LYS A 305 -1.79 22.34 -15.47
CA LYS A 305 -1.42 23.15 -14.30
C LYS A 305 -0.23 22.54 -13.55
N LYS A 306 -0.19 21.22 -13.41
CA LYS A 306 0.92 20.47 -12.80
C LYS A 306 2.21 20.64 -13.60
N LEU A 307 2.16 20.52 -14.93
CA LEU A 307 3.32 20.76 -15.80
C LEU A 307 3.84 22.20 -15.69
N GLY A 308 2.93 23.19 -15.61
CA GLY A 308 3.31 24.60 -15.44
C GLY A 308 3.91 24.93 -14.07
N ARG A 309 3.82 24.02 -13.09
CA ARG A 309 4.33 24.17 -11.73
C ARG A 309 5.64 23.42 -11.49
N ASP A 310 6.36 23.08 -12.55
CA ASP A 310 7.74 22.59 -12.49
C ASP A 310 8.69 23.47 -13.32
N PRO A 311 8.79 24.78 -13.01
CA PRO A 311 9.58 25.72 -13.79
C PRO A 311 11.09 25.39 -13.79
N PHE A 312 11.57 24.63 -12.80
CA PHE A 312 12.97 24.25 -12.65
C PHE A 312 13.27 22.82 -13.14
N HIS A 313 12.28 22.11 -13.69
CA HIS A 313 12.40 20.73 -14.18
C HIS A 313 13.07 19.80 -13.15
N ARG A 314 12.56 19.85 -11.91
CA ARG A 314 13.08 19.04 -10.81
C ARG A 314 12.74 17.57 -11.05
N SER A 315 13.74 16.70 -10.92
CA SER A 315 13.48 15.25 -10.92
C SER A 315 12.63 14.89 -9.70
N ILE A 316 11.48 14.26 -9.93
CA ILE A 316 10.59 13.78 -8.87
C ILE A 316 11.15 12.46 -8.31
N PRO A 317 11.47 12.38 -7.01
CA PRO A 317 12.11 11.19 -6.44
C PRO A 317 11.14 10.01 -6.32
N TYR A 318 9.83 10.27 -6.22
CA TYR A 318 8.82 9.24 -6.02
C TYR A 318 8.45 8.50 -7.31
N PRO A 319 8.11 7.19 -7.24
CA PRO A 319 7.90 6.38 -6.03
C PRO A 319 9.16 5.69 -5.49
N ASN A 320 10.38 6.15 -5.81
CA ASN A 320 11.57 5.57 -5.18
C ASN A 320 11.45 5.74 -3.66
N GLY A 321 11.77 4.69 -2.90
CA GLY A 321 11.54 4.64 -1.46
C GLY A 321 10.18 4.08 -1.03
N CYS A 322 9.22 3.92 -1.96
CA CYS A 322 7.86 3.42 -1.68
C CYS A 322 7.39 2.37 -2.72
N PRO A 323 8.14 1.27 -2.90
CA PRO A 323 7.83 0.26 -3.91
C PRO A 323 6.44 -0.35 -3.75
N GLU A 324 5.90 -0.42 -2.53
CA GLU A 324 4.59 -1.01 -2.24
C GLU A 324 3.43 -0.23 -2.86
N ILE A 325 3.63 1.05 -3.18
CA ILE A 325 2.63 1.92 -3.83
C ILE A 325 3.10 2.43 -5.20
N GLU A 326 4.14 1.84 -5.80
CA GLU A 326 4.63 2.22 -7.13
C GLU A 326 3.52 2.22 -8.19
N GLY A 327 2.62 1.23 -8.13
CA GLY A 327 1.48 1.15 -9.04
C GLY A 327 0.46 2.28 -8.86
N LEU A 328 0.30 2.81 -7.65
CA LEU A 328 -0.58 3.95 -7.37
C LEU A 328 -0.05 5.22 -8.04
N PHE A 329 1.27 5.46 -8.00
CA PHE A 329 1.91 6.60 -8.65
C PHE A 329 1.79 6.59 -10.18
N ARG A 330 1.65 5.41 -10.79
CA ARG A 330 1.48 5.24 -12.24
C ARG A 330 0.02 5.20 -12.67
N TYR A 331 -0.91 5.23 -11.73
CA TYR A 331 -2.32 5.04 -12.02
C TYR A 331 -3.01 6.36 -12.38
N CYS A 332 -3.75 6.33 -13.49
CA CYS A 332 -4.49 7.48 -14.02
C CYS A 332 -5.85 6.98 -14.55
N GLY A 333 -6.76 6.64 -13.64
CA GLY A 333 -8.12 6.19 -13.97
C GLY A 333 -9.19 6.97 -13.23
N ALA A 334 -10.43 6.92 -13.72
CA ALA A 334 -11.57 7.56 -13.07
C ALA A 334 -12.08 6.78 -11.84
N SER A 335 -11.82 5.48 -11.77
CA SER A 335 -12.15 4.64 -10.60
C SER A 335 -10.98 4.60 -9.61
N PRO A 336 -11.21 4.29 -8.32
CA PRO A 336 -10.13 4.10 -7.37
C PRO A 336 -9.14 3.00 -7.80
N TYR A 337 -7.86 3.21 -7.48
CA TYR A 337 -6.77 2.28 -7.79
C TYR A 337 -7.09 0.85 -7.32
N PRO A 338 -7.09 -0.15 -8.23
CA PRO A 338 -7.54 -1.51 -7.90
C PRO A 338 -6.46 -2.36 -7.21
N GLY A 339 -5.19 -1.90 -7.19
CA GLY A 339 -4.10 -2.65 -6.57
C GLY A 339 -4.21 -2.72 -5.05
N SER A 340 -3.40 -3.62 -4.46
CA SER A 340 -3.23 -3.70 -3.01
C SER A 340 -2.53 -2.46 -2.50
N LEU A 341 -3.00 -1.91 -1.36
CA LEU A 341 -2.34 -0.80 -0.68
C LEU A 341 -1.98 -1.20 0.75
N PRO A 342 -0.86 -0.71 1.31
CA PRO A 342 -0.37 -1.13 2.63
C PRO A 342 -1.29 -0.80 3.80
N TRP A 343 -2.25 0.11 3.60
CA TRP A 343 -3.18 0.60 4.61
C TRP A 343 -4.63 0.15 4.38
N SER A 344 -4.90 -0.58 3.29
CA SER A 344 -6.24 -0.96 2.83
C SER A 344 -6.62 -2.38 3.20
#